data_AF-A0AAV9CYI9-F1
#
_entry.id   AF-A0AAV9CYI9-F1
#
_cell.length_a   1.000
_cell.length_b   1.000
_cell.length_c   1.000
_cell.angle_alpha   90.00
_cell.angle_beta   90.00
_cell.angle_gamma   90.00
#
_symmetry.space_group_name_H-M   'P 1'
#
loop_
_entity.id
_entity.type
_entity.pdbx_description
1 polymer ?
#
loop_
_entity_poly.entity_id
_entity_poly.type
_entity_poly.pdbx_seq_one_letter_code
_entity_poly.pdbx_strand_id
1 'polypeptide(L)'
;MYCLKPANKEAAPDTETDRERWAPPVQVRGDIARSLMYMAVCYGFQQPGGIPNLQLSDSPSIENREMGLLSALLKWNEIDPPSREERLRNDRICRLYQHNRNPFVDHPEYANLIWNHIDKINRPASHTNVKAWVNEFHYNNKGKDCNEFVEIIASSSTDASRLRLVLYNGANGKMYKKLSLADEIFNVRNLGAGFSIYTAYLPLQNGPRDSMALVSVNGGDVVEVVQFLSYEGTVKACDGPAMDIESVDVKVYETEESSELDSLGLTGEEIGGFEWTKFIGRATPGRPNAGQRFVAT
;
A
#
# COMPACT_ATOMS: atom_id res chain seq x y z
N MET A 1 -14.07 -11.51 12.49
CA MET A 1 -13.41 -12.51 13.36
C MET A 1 -12.59 -11.75 14.38
N TYR A 2 -12.81 -11.91 15.69
CA TYR A 2 -12.11 -11.14 16.71
C TYR A 2 -10.70 -11.73 16.92
N CYS A 3 -9.66 -10.95 16.67
CA CYS A 3 -8.28 -11.31 16.98
C CYS A 3 -7.98 -10.90 18.43
N LEU A 4 -7.42 -11.83 19.22
CA LEU A 4 -7.04 -11.58 20.62
C LEU A 4 -5.67 -10.90 20.68
N LYS A 5 -5.54 -9.87 21.53
CA LYS A 5 -4.28 -9.21 21.87
C LYS A 5 -4.18 -9.01 23.40
N PRO A 6 -3.08 -9.41 24.07
CA PRO A 6 -2.01 -10.26 23.53
C PRO A 6 -2.52 -11.66 23.19
N ALA A 7 -1.75 -12.40 22.40
CA ALA A 7 -2.12 -13.75 21.97
C ALA A 7 -2.34 -14.72 23.14
N ASN A 8 -1.61 -14.53 24.24
CA ASN A 8 -1.84 -15.19 25.53
C ASN A 8 -1.25 -14.34 26.67
N LYS A 9 -1.46 -14.75 27.92
CA LYS A 9 -1.03 -13.99 29.11
C LYS A 9 0.48 -13.77 29.21
N GLU A 10 1.28 -14.66 28.63
CA GLU A 10 2.75 -14.61 28.69
C GLU A 10 3.36 -13.94 27.45
N ALA A 11 2.55 -13.71 26.40
CA ALA A 11 2.99 -13.11 25.16
C ALA A 11 3.13 -11.58 25.29
N ALA A 12 3.97 -10.99 24.43
CA ALA A 12 4.12 -9.54 24.40
C ALA A 12 2.77 -8.85 24.04
N PRO A 13 2.51 -7.63 24.54
CA PRO A 13 1.22 -6.96 24.42
C PRO A 13 0.69 -6.79 22.99
N ASP A 14 1.59 -6.74 22.01
CA ASP A 14 1.33 -6.50 20.59
C ASP A 14 1.29 -7.78 19.74
N THR A 15 1.34 -8.95 20.38
CA THR A 15 1.05 -10.22 19.71
C THR A 15 -0.44 -10.36 19.41
N GLU A 16 -0.78 -11.08 18.35
CA GLU A 16 -2.16 -11.27 17.92
C GLU A 16 -2.43 -12.74 17.63
N THR A 17 -3.63 -13.24 17.94
CA THR A 17 -4.01 -14.61 17.58
C THR A 17 -5.51 -14.72 17.30
N ASP A 18 -5.87 -15.62 16.41
CA ASP A 18 -7.23 -16.16 16.31
C ASP A 18 -7.19 -17.70 16.41
N ARG A 19 -8.26 -18.38 15.98
CA ARG A 19 -8.34 -19.86 16.05
C ARG A 19 -7.39 -20.58 15.10
N GLU A 20 -6.87 -19.90 14.09
CA GLU A 20 -6.14 -20.49 12.96
C GLU A 20 -4.76 -19.86 12.78
N ARG A 21 -4.57 -18.62 13.24
CA ARG A 21 -3.43 -17.78 12.92
C ARG A 21 -2.86 -17.11 14.15
N TRP A 22 -1.56 -16.84 14.09
CA TRP A 22 -0.82 -16.12 15.11
C TRP A 22 0.11 -15.09 14.46
N ALA A 23 0.21 -13.91 15.06
CA ALA A 23 1.11 -12.84 14.65
C ALA A 23 2.08 -12.48 15.78
N PRO A 24 3.39 -12.38 15.48
CA PRO A 24 4.41 -11.99 16.44
C PRO A 24 4.35 -10.50 16.80
N PRO A 25 5.14 -10.07 17.80
CA PRO A 25 5.35 -8.65 18.09
C PRO A 25 5.76 -7.89 16.83
N VAL A 26 5.30 -6.63 16.70
CA VAL A 26 5.48 -5.84 15.49
C VAL A 26 6.95 -5.67 15.13
N GLN A 27 7.80 -5.47 16.14
CA GLN A 27 9.25 -5.22 16.00
C GLN A 27 10.10 -6.40 15.50
N VAL A 28 9.52 -7.59 15.30
CA VAL A 28 10.24 -8.76 14.76
C VAL A 28 9.57 -9.36 13.52
N ARG A 29 8.54 -8.70 13.00
CA ARG A 29 7.75 -9.21 11.88
C ARG A 29 8.58 -9.28 10.61
N GLY A 30 9.45 -8.30 10.36
CA GLY A 30 10.38 -8.27 9.23
C GLY A 30 11.43 -9.38 9.31
N ASP A 31 12.03 -9.57 10.49
CA ASP A 31 12.99 -10.65 10.74
C ASP A 31 12.40 -12.04 10.42
N ILE A 32 11.16 -12.27 10.85
CA ILE A 32 10.43 -13.52 10.60
C ILE A 32 10.09 -13.66 9.11
N ALA A 33 9.65 -12.59 8.47
CA ALA A 33 9.35 -12.57 7.04
C ALA A 33 10.55 -12.99 6.19
N ARG A 34 11.70 -12.32 6.38
CA ARG A 34 12.95 -12.63 5.66
C ARG A 34 13.46 -14.03 5.96
N SER A 35 13.25 -14.53 7.17
CA SER A 35 13.63 -15.90 7.54
C SER A 35 12.77 -16.94 6.80
N LEU A 36 11.45 -16.74 6.74
CA LEU A 36 10.55 -17.65 6.02
C LEU A 36 10.75 -17.58 4.49
N MET A 37 10.98 -16.39 3.93
CA MET A 37 11.33 -16.20 2.53
C MET A 37 12.62 -16.94 2.15
N TYR A 38 13.65 -16.85 3.00
CA TYR A 38 14.88 -17.62 2.81
C TYR A 38 14.62 -19.13 2.80
N MET A 39 13.82 -19.63 3.74
CA MET A 39 13.47 -21.05 3.79
C MET A 39 12.73 -21.49 2.52
N ALA A 40 11.79 -20.68 2.03
CA ALA A 40 11.05 -20.98 0.81
C ALA A 40 11.96 -21.00 -0.44
N VAL A 41 12.95 -20.10 -0.56
CA VAL A 41 13.89 -20.14 -1.69
C VAL A 41 14.86 -21.31 -1.60
N CYS A 42 15.45 -21.53 -0.42
CA CYS A 42 16.48 -22.55 -0.26
C CYS A 42 15.91 -23.97 -0.33
N TYR A 43 14.66 -24.15 0.10
CA TYR A 43 14.03 -25.47 0.24
C TYR A 43 12.75 -25.63 -0.59
N GLY A 44 12.36 -24.65 -1.42
CA GLY A 44 11.19 -24.71 -2.30
C GLY A 44 11.44 -25.33 -3.68
N PHE A 45 12.62 -25.92 -3.89
CA PHE A 45 12.92 -26.73 -5.06
C PHE A 45 13.27 -28.14 -4.66
N GLN A 46 13.05 -29.11 -5.56
CA GLN A 46 13.30 -30.51 -5.29
C GLN A 46 14.78 -30.76 -4.97
N GLN A 47 15.07 -30.98 -3.69
CA GLN A 47 16.44 -31.22 -3.22
C GLN A 47 16.81 -32.71 -3.30
N PRO A 48 18.10 -33.04 -3.45
CA PRO A 48 18.59 -34.40 -3.28
C PRO A 48 18.21 -34.94 -1.88
N GLY A 49 17.68 -36.17 -1.82
CA GLY A 49 17.36 -36.83 -0.55
C GLY A 49 15.93 -36.63 -0.01
N GLY A 50 15.02 -36.04 -0.81
CA GLY A 50 13.59 -36.01 -0.48
C GLY A 50 13.16 -34.95 0.54
N ILE A 51 14.00 -33.92 0.74
CA ILE A 51 13.71 -32.77 1.62
C ILE A 51 12.42 -32.07 1.14
N PRO A 52 11.58 -31.56 2.06
CA PRO A 52 10.29 -30.97 1.71
C PRO A 52 10.45 -29.73 0.81
N ASN A 53 9.69 -29.72 -0.28
CA ASN A 53 9.42 -28.57 -1.14
C ASN A 53 8.58 -27.55 -0.37
N LEU A 54 9.25 -26.66 0.37
CA LEU A 54 8.58 -25.65 1.20
C LEU A 54 8.14 -24.46 0.35
N GLN A 55 6.88 -24.04 0.50
CA GLN A 55 6.30 -22.94 -0.27
C GLN A 55 5.63 -21.92 0.64
N LEU A 56 5.58 -20.66 0.22
CA LEU A 56 4.75 -19.63 0.88
C LEU A 56 3.38 -19.57 0.21
N SER A 57 2.33 -19.32 0.99
CA SER A 57 0.95 -19.34 0.49
C SER A 57 0.04 -18.54 1.41
N ASP A 58 -0.97 -17.86 0.88
CA ASP A 58 -2.02 -17.24 1.70
C ASP A 58 -3.05 -18.24 2.24
N SER A 59 -2.91 -19.52 1.92
CA SER A 59 -3.71 -20.63 2.46
C SER A 59 -2.81 -21.79 2.91
N PRO A 60 -1.90 -21.55 3.87
CA PRO A 60 -0.85 -22.50 4.20
C PRO A 60 -1.41 -23.83 4.71
N SER A 61 -0.91 -24.92 4.15
CA SER A 61 -1.30 -26.29 4.45
C SER A 61 -0.07 -27.15 4.73
N ILE A 62 -0.12 -27.89 5.84
CA ILE A 62 0.91 -28.89 6.18
C ILE A 62 0.99 -29.98 5.11
N GLU A 63 -0.16 -30.39 4.55
CA GLU A 63 -0.24 -31.42 3.51
C GLU A 63 0.52 -31.00 2.24
N ASN A 64 0.37 -29.73 1.86
CA ASN A 64 1.05 -29.15 0.69
C ASN A 64 2.45 -28.59 1.01
N ARG A 65 2.89 -28.68 2.28
CA ARG A 65 4.17 -28.13 2.75
C ARG A 65 4.27 -26.61 2.55
N GLU A 66 3.14 -25.94 2.67
CA GLU A 66 3.01 -24.51 2.57
C GLU A 66 3.06 -23.86 3.97
N MET A 67 3.74 -22.72 4.08
CA MET A 67 4.02 -22.05 5.34
C MET A 67 3.86 -20.55 5.21
N GLY A 68 3.27 -19.90 6.23
CA GLY A 68 3.21 -18.46 6.36
C GLY A 68 2.35 -17.76 5.30
N LEU A 69 1.53 -16.79 5.73
CA LEU A 69 0.69 -16.00 4.83
C LEU A 69 1.56 -15.09 3.97
N LEU A 70 1.71 -15.42 2.69
CA LEU A 70 2.61 -14.72 1.77
C LEU A 70 2.35 -13.21 1.75
N SER A 71 1.09 -12.81 1.65
CA SER A 71 0.68 -11.40 1.66
C SER A 71 1.11 -10.67 2.93
N ALA A 72 1.00 -11.32 4.10
CA ALA A 72 1.44 -10.76 5.36
C ALA A 72 2.96 -10.66 5.44
N LEU A 73 3.69 -11.68 4.99
CA LEU A 73 5.15 -11.68 5.00
C LEU A 73 5.73 -10.61 4.07
N LEU A 74 5.15 -10.40 2.89
CA LEU A 74 5.54 -9.30 1.99
C LEU A 74 5.35 -7.94 2.67
N LYS A 75 4.17 -7.68 3.23
CA LYS A 75 3.88 -6.44 3.96
C LYS A 75 4.83 -6.25 5.16
N TRP A 76 5.10 -7.30 5.93
CA TRP A 76 5.99 -7.25 7.08
C TRP A 76 7.43 -6.93 6.70
N ASN A 77 7.91 -7.49 5.60
CA ASN A 77 9.26 -7.19 5.10
C ASN A 77 9.41 -5.72 4.66
N GLU A 78 8.36 -5.10 4.14
CA GLU A 78 8.37 -3.68 3.75
C GLU A 78 8.32 -2.73 4.93
N ILE A 79 7.43 -2.96 5.90
CA ILE A 79 7.21 -2.03 7.02
C ILE A 79 8.23 -2.18 8.15
N ASP A 80 8.94 -3.31 8.21
CA ASP A 80 9.97 -3.62 9.21
C ASP A 80 11.30 -3.98 8.50
N PRO A 81 12.08 -2.98 8.04
CA PRO A 81 13.31 -3.20 7.28
C PRO A 81 14.41 -3.85 8.14
N PRO A 82 15.45 -4.45 7.54
CA PRO A 82 16.49 -5.13 8.29
C PRO A 82 17.12 -4.26 9.38
N SER A 83 17.13 -4.75 10.61
CA SER A 83 17.76 -4.07 11.73
C SER A 83 19.29 -4.22 11.67
N ARG A 84 20.02 -3.42 12.46
CA ARG A 84 21.47 -3.55 12.56
C ARG A 84 21.84 -4.91 13.15
N GLU A 85 21.11 -5.34 14.16
CA GLU A 85 21.27 -6.60 14.87
C GLU A 85 21.05 -7.78 13.93
N GLU A 86 20.03 -7.72 13.07
CA GLU A 86 19.77 -8.75 12.06
C GLU A 86 20.89 -8.84 11.01
N ARG A 87 21.37 -7.70 10.49
CA ARG A 87 22.51 -7.69 9.56
C ARG A 87 23.77 -8.26 10.20
N LEU A 88 24.07 -7.91 11.45
CA LEU A 88 25.21 -8.45 12.19
C LEU A 88 25.07 -9.95 12.44
N ARG A 89 23.83 -10.44 12.66
CA ARG A 89 23.53 -11.87 12.78
C ARG A 89 23.80 -12.58 11.44
N ASN A 90 23.32 -12.03 10.32
CA ASN A 90 23.55 -12.57 8.97
C ASN A 90 25.06 -12.63 8.63
N ASP A 91 25.80 -11.56 8.93
CA ASP A 91 27.26 -11.50 8.78
C ASP A 91 27.98 -12.60 9.59
N ARG A 92 27.60 -12.76 10.86
CA ARG A 92 28.23 -13.73 11.76
C ARG A 92 27.97 -15.16 11.30
N ILE A 93 26.73 -15.48 10.92
CA ILE A 93 26.35 -16.81 10.42
C ILE A 93 27.15 -17.16 9.18
N CYS A 94 27.23 -16.24 8.21
CA CYS A 94 28.00 -16.44 6.99
C CYS A 94 29.51 -16.60 7.27
N ARG A 95 30.10 -15.76 8.12
CA ARG A 95 31.55 -15.79 8.33
C ARG A 95 32.01 -16.98 9.17
N LEU A 96 31.24 -17.36 10.19
CA LEU A 96 31.72 -18.27 11.24
C LEU A 96 31.06 -19.66 11.23
N TYR A 97 29.93 -19.84 10.54
CA TYR A 97 29.13 -21.06 10.69
C TYR A 97 28.70 -21.70 9.36
N GLN A 98 27.75 -21.08 8.64
CA GLN A 98 27.05 -21.73 7.53
C GLN A 98 27.59 -21.35 6.15
N HIS A 99 28.41 -20.29 6.06
CA HIS A 99 29.06 -19.83 4.82
C HIS A 99 28.11 -19.46 3.68
N ASN A 100 26.84 -19.25 3.99
CA ASN A 100 25.83 -18.66 3.13
C ASN A 100 25.14 -17.49 3.86
N ARG A 101 24.52 -16.60 3.08
CA ARG A 101 23.79 -15.43 3.57
C ARG A 101 22.31 -15.57 3.29
N ASN A 102 21.49 -15.00 4.15
CA ASN A 102 20.10 -14.73 3.80
C ASN A 102 20.05 -13.48 2.89
N PRO A 103 19.74 -13.63 1.58
CA PRO A 103 19.77 -12.52 0.65
C PRO A 103 18.65 -11.51 0.94
N PHE A 104 17.56 -11.89 1.62
CA PHE A 104 16.49 -10.96 1.96
C PHE A 104 16.87 -10.01 3.11
N VAL A 105 17.89 -10.35 3.92
CA VAL A 105 18.47 -9.42 4.91
C VAL A 105 19.39 -8.40 4.25
N ASP A 106 20.09 -8.80 3.19
CA ASP A 106 20.99 -7.92 2.44
C ASP A 106 20.23 -7.06 1.42
N HIS A 107 19.21 -7.64 0.80
CA HIS A 107 18.37 -7.10 -0.28
C HIS A 107 16.89 -7.42 -0.03
N PRO A 108 16.23 -6.73 0.93
CA PRO A 108 14.82 -6.98 1.25
C PRO A 108 13.88 -6.79 0.05
N GLU A 109 14.25 -5.96 -0.92
CA GLU A 109 13.50 -5.74 -2.16
C GLU A 109 13.30 -7.00 -3.02
N TYR A 110 14.16 -8.01 -2.86
CA TYR A 110 14.04 -9.27 -3.61
C TYR A 110 12.75 -10.02 -3.31
N ALA A 111 12.18 -9.84 -2.12
CA ALA A 111 10.92 -10.46 -1.74
C ALA A 111 9.81 -10.11 -2.75
N ASN A 112 9.70 -8.82 -3.09
CA ASN A 112 8.72 -8.36 -4.07
C ASN A 112 9.06 -8.80 -5.49
N LEU A 113 10.33 -8.81 -5.88
CA LEU A 113 10.72 -9.28 -7.20
C LEU A 113 10.36 -10.76 -7.44
N ILE A 114 10.43 -11.59 -6.40
CA ILE A 114 10.14 -13.03 -6.48
C ILE A 114 8.63 -13.29 -6.38
N TRP A 115 7.97 -12.80 -5.33
CA TRP A 115 6.60 -13.24 -5.00
C TRP A 115 5.50 -12.24 -5.36
N ASN A 116 5.79 -10.94 -5.40
CA ASN A 116 4.82 -9.96 -5.89
C ASN A 116 4.60 -10.12 -7.41
N HIS A 117 5.47 -10.85 -8.12
CA HIS A 117 5.22 -11.30 -9.48
C HIS A 117 4.36 -12.58 -9.57
N ILE A 118 4.36 -13.45 -8.55
CA ILE A 118 3.62 -14.73 -8.56
C ILE A 118 2.15 -14.53 -8.20
N ASP A 119 1.82 -13.61 -7.28
CA ASP A 119 0.42 -13.21 -7.01
C ASP A 119 -0.21 -12.50 -8.22
N LYS A 120 0.61 -11.87 -9.07
CA LYS A 120 0.17 -11.24 -10.32
C LYS A 120 -0.05 -12.24 -11.46
N ILE A 121 0.59 -13.42 -11.43
CA ILE A 121 0.49 -14.45 -12.48
C ILE A 121 -0.68 -15.42 -12.21
N ASN A 122 -1.00 -15.70 -10.94
CA ASN A 122 -2.11 -16.59 -10.57
C ASN A 122 -3.46 -15.88 -10.39
N ARG A 123 -3.49 -14.54 -10.49
CA ARG A 123 -4.74 -13.79 -10.75
C ARG A 123 -5.13 -13.98 -12.22
N PRO A 124 -6.40 -14.29 -12.55
CA PRO A 124 -6.84 -14.31 -13.94
C PRO A 124 -6.47 -12.98 -14.60
N ALA A 125 -5.85 -13.05 -15.78
CA ALA A 125 -5.21 -11.96 -16.50
C ALA A 125 -6.03 -10.66 -16.50
N SER A 126 -5.81 -9.82 -15.50
CA SER A 126 -6.36 -8.48 -15.41
C SER A 126 -5.64 -7.61 -14.36
N HIS A 127 -4.34 -7.77 -14.16
CA HIS A 127 -3.55 -6.58 -13.81
C HIS A 127 -3.38 -5.79 -15.09
N THR A 128 -4.37 -4.97 -15.40
CA THR A 128 -4.15 -3.80 -16.24
C THR A 128 -2.92 -3.09 -15.71
N ASN A 129 -1.98 -2.70 -16.57
CA ASN A 129 -0.82 -1.90 -16.18
C ASN A 129 -1.30 -0.48 -15.82
N VAL A 130 -2.04 -0.37 -14.71
CA VAL A 130 -2.67 0.84 -14.22
C VAL A 130 -1.58 1.63 -13.55
N LYS A 131 -1.12 2.65 -14.25
CA LYS A 131 -0.12 3.59 -13.77
C LYS A 131 -0.84 4.88 -13.42
N ALA A 132 -1.51 4.89 -12.28
CA ALA A 132 -2.26 6.01 -11.75
C ALA A 132 -2.19 6.09 -10.23
N TRP A 133 -2.27 7.29 -9.65
CA TRP A 133 -2.19 7.51 -8.21
C TRP A 133 -2.82 8.84 -7.79
N VAL A 134 -3.29 8.93 -6.54
CA VAL A 134 -3.66 10.17 -5.88
C VAL A 134 -2.40 11.00 -5.63
N ASN A 135 -2.39 12.23 -6.11
CA ASN A 135 -1.21 13.09 -6.17
C ASN A 135 -1.22 14.22 -5.14
N GLU A 136 -2.37 14.84 -4.93
CA GLU A 136 -2.56 15.98 -4.04
C GLU A 136 -4.02 16.05 -3.61
N PHE A 137 -4.31 16.48 -2.38
CA PHE A 137 -5.66 16.77 -1.93
C PHE A 137 -5.69 17.80 -0.81
N HIS A 138 -6.82 18.48 -0.66
CA HIS A 138 -7.12 19.42 0.42
C HIS A 138 -8.48 19.07 1.00
N TYR A 139 -8.53 18.80 2.30
CA TYR A 139 -9.71 18.27 3.01
C TYR A 139 -10.06 19.02 4.29
N ASN A 140 -9.20 19.88 4.84
CA ASN A 140 -9.56 20.66 6.03
C ASN A 140 -8.89 22.03 6.01
N ASN A 141 -9.68 23.07 6.25
CA ASN A 141 -9.22 24.45 6.37
C ASN A 141 -10.07 25.25 7.35
N LYS A 142 -9.51 26.40 7.76
CA LYS A 142 -10.20 27.34 8.64
C LYS A 142 -11.50 27.85 8.03
N GLY A 143 -12.61 27.62 8.74
CA GLY A 143 -13.89 28.23 8.44
C GLY A 143 -14.82 27.31 7.66
N LYS A 144 -15.13 27.66 6.40
CA LYS A 144 -15.95 26.81 5.52
C LYS A 144 -15.02 25.87 4.74
N ASP A 145 -15.54 24.69 4.40
CA ASP A 145 -14.99 23.73 3.43
C ASP A 145 -14.81 24.40 2.05
N CYS A 146 -13.73 25.17 1.92
CA CYS A 146 -13.44 26.03 0.78
C CYS A 146 -12.22 25.45 0.07
N ASN A 147 -12.29 25.42 -1.26
CA ASN A 147 -11.24 24.89 -2.12
C ASN A 147 -10.86 23.43 -1.85
N GLU A 148 -11.71 22.61 -1.24
CA GLU A 148 -11.45 21.18 -1.13
C GLU A 148 -11.35 20.54 -2.51
N PHE A 149 -10.28 19.76 -2.70
CA PHE A 149 -9.99 19.14 -3.97
C PHE A 149 -9.23 17.84 -3.80
N VAL A 150 -9.26 17.05 -4.87
CA VAL A 150 -8.41 15.87 -5.04
C VAL A 150 -7.82 15.89 -6.44
N GLU A 151 -6.59 15.41 -6.52
CA GLU A 151 -5.82 15.33 -7.74
C GLU A 151 -5.31 13.92 -7.95
N ILE A 152 -5.47 13.42 -9.16
CA ILE A 152 -5.03 12.09 -9.58
C ILE A 152 -4.16 12.24 -10.81
N ILE A 153 -3.01 11.56 -10.81
CA ILE A 153 -2.20 11.40 -12.01
C ILE A 153 -2.55 10.07 -12.64
N ALA A 154 -2.72 10.05 -13.96
CA ALA A 154 -2.82 8.81 -14.73
C ALA A 154 -1.91 8.86 -15.96
N SER A 155 -1.22 7.75 -16.22
CA SER A 155 -0.46 7.57 -17.44
C SER A 155 -1.38 7.43 -18.64
N SER A 156 -0.95 7.90 -19.81
CA SER A 156 -1.64 7.70 -21.09
C SER A 156 -1.78 6.23 -21.50
N SER A 157 -1.03 5.31 -20.86
CA SER A 157 -1.22 3.86 -21.02
C SER A 157 -2.44 3.33 -20.25
N THR A 158 -3.01 4.13 -19.34
CA THR A 158 -4.16 3.78 -18.53
C THR A 158 -5.39 4.51 -19.07
N ASP A 159 -6.44 3.76 -19.40
CA ASP A 159 -7.72 4.33 -19.80
C ASP A 159 -8.43 4.96 -18.59
N ALA A 160 -8.50 6.29 -18.54
CA ALA A 160 -9.14 7.02 -17.46
C ALA A 160 -10.64 6.70 -17.31
N SER A 161 -11.32 6.25 -18.37
CA SER A 161 -12.72 5.82 -18.30
C SER A 161 -12.90 4.57 -17.44
N ARG A 162 -11.82 3.84 -17.15
CA ARG A 162 -11.76 2.68 -16.27
C ARG A 162 -11.38 3.03 -14.83
N LEU A 163 -10.98 4.27 -14.55
CA LEU A 163 -10.59 4.67 -13.20
C LEU A 163 -11.76 5.29 -12.44
N ARG A 164 -11.91 4.91 -11.18
CA ARG A 164 -12.89 5.49 -10.26
C ARG A 164 -12.19 6.01 -9.01
N LEU A 165 -12.55 7.23 -8.60
CA LEU A 165 -12.32 7.72 -7.26
C LEU A 165 -13.51 7.33 -6.39
N VAL A 166 -13.26 6.72 -5.24
CA VAL A 166 -14.29 6.34 -4.26
C VAL A 166 -13.93 6.94 -2.92
N LEU A 167 -14.84 7.65 -2.28
CA LEU A 167 -14.61 8.28 -0.97
C LEU A 167 -15.35 7.52 0.12
N TYR A 168 -14.71 7.41 1.28
CA TYR A 168 -15.09 6.57 2.40
C TYR A 168 -15.09 7.35 3.71
N ASN A 169 -16.10 7.12 4.54
CA ASN A 169 -16.23 7.72 5.86
C ASN A 169 -15.45 6.90 6.90
N GLY A 170 -14.56 7.54 7.63
CA GLY A 170 -13.66 6.95 8.62
C GLY A 170 -14.34 6.50 9.91
N ALA A 171 -15.54 7.01 10.21
CA ALA A 171 -16.29 6.60 11.40
C ALA A 171 -16.96 5.22 11.22
N ASN A 172 -17.39 4.89 9.99
CA ASN A 172 -18.14 3.67 9.72
C ASN A 172 -17.57 2.77 8.60
N GLY A 173 -16.52 3.22 7.91
CA GLY A 173 -15.87 2.51 6.81
C GLY A 173 -16.71 2.42 5.54
N LYS A 174 -17.80 3.17 5.41
CA LYS A 174 -18.72 3.09 4.25
C LYS A 174 -18.38 4.13 3.19
N MET A 175 -18.56 3.76 1.93
CA MET A 175 -18.44 4.67 0.81
C MET A 175 -19.58 5.70 0.83
N TYR A 176 -19.24 6.96 0.59
CA TYR A 176 -20.23 8.05 0.48
C TYR A 176 -20.23 8.73 -0.89
N LYS A 177 -19.18 8.52 -1.71
CA LYS A 177 -19.12 9.07 -3.07
C LYS A 177 -18.31 8.17 -4.00
N LYS A 178 -18.68 8.14 -5.28
CA LYS A 178 -17.94 7.48 -6.35
C LYS A 178 -18.01 8.34 -7.61
N LEU A 179 -16.86 8.58 -8.23
CA LEU A 179 -16.71 9.38 -9.44
C LEU A 179 -15.88 8.63 -10.49
N SER A 180 -16.26 8.76 -11.76
CA SER A 180 -15.40 8.39 -12.88
C SER A 180 -14.40 9.49 -13.16
N LEU A 181 -13.15 9.12 -13.46
CA LEU A 181 -12.18 10.12 -13.95
C LEU A 181 -12.57 10.68 -15.33
N ALA A 182 -13.54 10.05 -16.01
CA ALA A 182 -14.16 10.58 -17.21
C ALA A 182 -15.38 11.50 -16.93
N ASP A 183 -15.76 11.71 -15.66
CA ASP A 183 -16.82 12.65 -15.32
C ASP A 183 -16.34 14.09 -15.52
N GLU A 184 -17.24 14.98 -15.94
CA GLU A 184 -16.95 16.39 -16.25
C GLU A 184 -16.48 17.21 -15.03
N ILE A 185 -16.60 16.67 -13.81
CA ILE A 185 -16.09 17.30 -12.59
C ILE A 185 -14.55 17.38 -12.57
N PHE A 186 -13.86 16.50 -13.31
CA PHE A 186 -12.41 16.52 -13.40
C PHE A 186 -11.95 17.49 -14.48
N ASN A 187 -11.23 18.52 -14.06
CA ASN A 187 -10.42 19.33 -14.97
C ASN A 187 -9.16 18.54 -15.32
N VAL A 188 -8.98 18.26 -16.62
CA VAL A 188 -7.87 17.43 -17.10
C VAL A 188 -6.81 18.30 -17.76
N ARG A 189 -5.54 18.11 -17.39
CA ARG A 189 -4.40 18.74 -18.06
C ARG A 189 -3.34 17.72 -18.43
N ASN A 190 -2.86 17.78 -19.67
CA ASN A 190 -1.74 16.95 -20.12
C ASN A 190 -0.43 17.51 -19.55
N LEU A 191 0.38 16.66 -18.91
CA LEU A 191 1.66 17.04 -18.31
C LEU A 191 2.86 16.81 -19.22
N GLY A 192 2.66 16.19 -20.38
CA GLY A 192 3.73 15.61 -21.18
C GLY A 192 4.21 14.27 -20.61
N ALA A 193 5.25 13.69 -21.21
CA ALA A 193 5.86 12.42 -20.79
C ALA A 193 4.90 11.23 -20.62
N GLY A 194 3.73 11.27 -21.26
CA GLY A 194 2.71 10.23 -21.15
C GLY A 194 1.91 10.25 -19.86
N PHE A 195 1.72 11.42 -19.24
CA PHE A 195 0.88 11.60 -18.05
C PHE A 195 -0.12 12.75 -18.20
N SER A 196 -1.27 12.59 -17.54
CA SER A 196 -2.29 13.63 -17.36
C SER A 196 -2.64 13.76 -15.88
N ILE A 197 -3.00 14.98 -15.48
CA ILE A 197 -3.48 15.33 -14.14
C ILE A 197 -4.99 15.58 -14.20
N TYR A 198 -5.70 15.00 -13.25
CA TYR A 198 -7.16 15.06 -13.11
C TYR A 198 -7.46 15.73 -11.78
N THR A 199 -7.98 16.96 -11.82
CA THR A 199 -8.26 17.75 -10.62
C THR A 199 -9.76 17.96 -10.48
N ALA A 200 -10.34 17.53 -9.36
CA ALA A 200 -11.76 17.78 -9.05
C ALA A 200 -11.87 18.57 -7.76
N TYR A 201 -12.71 19.61 -7.76
CA TYR A 201 -13.13 20.33 -6.57
C TYR A 201 -14.45 19.74 -6.08
N LEU A 202 -14.43 19.19 -4.88
CA LEU A 202 -15.57 18.50 -4.29
C LEU A 202 -15.45 18.47 -2.78
N PRO A 203 -16.57 18.38 -2.05
CA PRO A 203 -16.53 18.23 -0.61
C PRO A 203 -15.90 16.88 -0.24
N LEU A 204 -14.84 16.95 0.54
CA LEU A 204 -14.26 15.85 1.30
C LEU A 204 -14.84 15.89 2.73
N GLN A 205 -14.62 14.84 3.51
CA GLN A 205 -15.03 14.83 4.91
C GLN A 205 -13.80 15.03 5.79
N ASN A 206 -13.95 15.81 6.86
CA ASN A 206 -12.82 16.28 7.68
C ASN A 206 -12.63 15.39 8.90
N GLY A 207 -13.32 14.24 8.95
CA GLY A 207 -13.30 13.32 10.06
C GLY A 207 -12.03 12.46 10.08
N PRO A 208 -11.63 12.01 11.27
CA PRO A 208 -10.46 11.16 11.39
C PRO A 208 -10.67 9.84 10.66
N ARG A 209 -9.65 9.40 9.92
CA ARG A 209 -9.63 8.16 9.14
C ARG A 209 -10.59 8.18 7.95
N ASP A 210 -11.13 9.34 7.57
CA ASP A 210 -11.76 9.48 6.25
C ASP A 210 -10.74 9.13 5.17
N SER A 211 -11.23 8.59 4.06
CA SER A 211 -10.38 7.90 3.11
C SER A 211 -10.87 7.96 1.68
N MET A 212 -9.95 7.67 0.76
CA MET A 212 -10.21 7.63 -0.67
C MET A 212 -9.53 6.42 -1.30
N ALA A 213 -10.25 5.74 -2.17
CA ALA A 213 -9.75 4.65 -2.99
C ALA A 213 -9.70 5.08 -4.46
N LEU A 214 -8.58 4.77 -5.11
CA LEU A 214 -8.48 4.78 -6.56
C LEU A 214 -8.62 3.34 -7.04
N VAL A 215 -9.59 3.06 -7.90
CA VAL A 215 -9.87 1.71 -8.37
C VAL A 215 -9.97 1.66 -9.89
N SER A 216 -9.54 0.53 -10.46
CA SER A 216 -9.71 0.19 -11.88
C SER A 216 -10.93 -0.71 -12.03
N VAL A 217 -11.76 -0.44 -13.03
CA VAL A 217 -12.96 -1.23 -13.36
C VAL A 217 -12.91 -1.76 -14.80
N ASN A 218 -13.65 -2.83 -15.07
CA ASN A 218 -13.93 -3.33 -16.40
C ASN A 218 -15.41 -3.68 -16.51
N GLY A 219 -16.15 -3.08 -17.44
CA GLY A 219 -17.59 -3.32 -17.57
C GLY A 219 -18.43 -2.97 -16.32
N GLY A 220 -17.88 -2.21 -15.38
CA GLY A 220 -18.52 -1.87 -14.10
C GLY A 220 -18.02 -2.69 -12.91
N ASP A 221 -17.40 -3.84 -13.16
CA ASP A 221 -16.82 -4.69 -12.13
C ASP A 221 -15.43 -4.18 -11.73
N VAL A 222 -15.14 -4.23 -10.42
CA VAL A 222 -13.85 -3.81 -9.88
C VAL A 222 -12.80 -4.85 -10.23
N VAL A 223 -11.77 -4.40 -10.93
CA VAL A 223 -10.62 -5.21 -11.33
C VAL A 223 -9.50 -5.11 -10.30
N GLU A 224 -9.26 -3.90 -9.80
CA GLU A 224 -8.12 -3.61 -8.93
C GLU A 224 -8.40 -2.41 -8.05
N VAL A 225 -8.00 -2.49 -6.77
CA VAL A 225 -7.88 -1.34 -5.88
C VAL A 225 -6.44 -0.86 -5.96
N VAL A 226 -6.22 0.22 -6.71
CA VAL A 226 -4.89 0.77 -7.03
C VAL A 226 -4.28 1.40 -5.79
N GLN A 227 -5.08 2.18 -5.06
CA GLN A 227 -4.72 2.75 -3.76
C GLN A 227 -5.94 2.81 -2.87
N PHE A 228 -5.73 2.68 -1.56
CA PHE A 228 -6.73 3.04 -0.55
C PHE A 228 -6.04 3.82 0.56
N LEU A 229 -6.20 5.15 0.56
CA LEU A 229 -5.47 6.08 1.41
C LEU A 229 -6.41 6.70 2.44
N SER A 230 -5.89 6.95 3.64
CA SER A 230 -6.59 7.65 4.72
C SER A 230 -5.72 8.76 5.30
N TYR A 231 -6.36 9.70 5.99
CA TYR A 231 -5.68 10.72 6.80
C TYR A 231 -6.10 10.60 8.26
N GLU A 232 -5.18 10.93 9.17
CA GLU A 232 -5.40 10.85 10.63
C GLU A 232 -5.69 9.43 11.15
N GLY A 233 -5.02 8.43 10.57
CA GLY A 233 -5.10 7.02 10.97
C GLY A 233 -5.80 6.13 9.93
N THR A 234 -5.92 4.83 10.21
CA THR A 234 -6.42 3.83 9.24
C THR A 234 -7.87 3.44 9.46
N VAL A 235 -8.57 3.06 8.38
CA VAL A 235 -9.92 2.51 8.41
C VAL A 235 -9.99 1.28 7.52
N LYS A 236 -10.75 0.27 7.96
CA LYS A 236 -11.12 -0.87 7.13
C LYS A 236 -12.44 -0.58 6.43
N ALA A 237 -12.47 -0.66 5.10
CA ALA A 237 -13.71 -0.42 4.35
C ALA A 237 -14.72 -1.55 4.58
N CYS A 238 -15.97 -1.15 4.83
CA CYS A 238 -17.10 -2.02 5.13
C CYS A 238 -17.97 -2.28 3.89
N ASP A 239 -17.81 -1.50 2.82
CA ASP A 239 -18.53 -1.67 1.56
C ASP A 239 -17.74 -1.13 0.34
N GLY A 240 -18.39 -1.19 -0.83
CA GLY A 240 -17.84 -0.66 -2.07
C GLY A 240 -16.60 -1.41 -2.59
N PRO A 241 -15.91 -0.83 -3.59
CA PRO A 241 -14.76 -1.45 -4.24
C PRO A 241 -13.59 -1.84 -3.33
N ALA A 242 -13.40 -1.15 -2.22
CA ALA A 242 -12.35 -1.43 -1.25
C ALA A 242 -12.81 -2.30 -0.07
N MET A 243 -14.00 -2.92 -0.13
CA MET A 243 -14.52 -3.74 0.96
C MET A 243 -13.48 -4.73 1.48
N ASP A 244 -13.38 -4.82 2.81
CA ASP A 244 -12.41 -5.64 3.54
C ASP A 244 -10.93 -5.27 3.42
N ILE A 245 -10.59 -4.18 2.73
CA ILE A 245 -9.23 -3.64 2.66
C ILE A 245 -9.04 -2.61 3.78
N GLU A 246 -7.88 -2.66 4.44
CA GLU A 246 -7.43 -1.62 5.37
C GLU A 246 -6.68 -0.53 4.60
N SER A 247 -7.04 0.74 4.83
CA SER A 247 -6.37 1.88 4.19
C SER A 247 -4.95 2.10 4.72
N VAL A 248 -4.15 2.80 3.92
CA VAL A 248 -2.82 3.28 4.29
C VAL A 248 -2.93 4.75 4.69
N ASP A 249 -2.56 5.04 5.93
CA ASP A 249 -2.52 6.40 6.46
C ASP A 249 -1.36 7.19 5.81
N VAL A 250 -1.66 8.37 5.26
CA VAL A 250 -0.67 9.24 4.60
C VAL A 250 0.30 9.91 5.57
N LYS A 251 0.06 9.83 6.89
CA LYS A 251 0.94 10.33 7.97
C LYS A 251 1.17 11.84 8.01
N VAL A 252 0.48 12.59 7.16
CA VAL A 252 0.37 14.05 7.21
C VAL A 252 -1.11 14.43 7.27
N TYR A 253 -1.41 15.56 7.88
CA TYR A 253 -2.79 15.97 8.14
C TYR A 253 -2.96 17.49 8.07
N GLU A 254 -4.18 17.88 7.75
CA GLU A 254 -4.66 19.24 7.83
C GLU A 254 -5.44 19.44 9.13
N THR A 255 -5.72 20.68 9.44
CA THR A 255 -6.40 21.07 10.68
C THR A 255 -7.29 22.27 10.41
N GLU A 256 -8.17 22.58 11.36
CA GLU A 256 -9.01 23.78 11.36
C GLU A 256 -8.23 25.12 11.32
N GLU A 257 -6.88 25.09 11.40
CA GLU A 257 -6.03 26.27 11.23
C GLU A 257 -5.31 26.30 9.88
N SER A 258 -5.48 25.27 9.04
CA SER A 258 -4.90 25.22 7.70
C SER A 258 -5.57 26.24 6.80
N SER A 259 -4.81 26.80 5.85
CA SER A 259 -5.32 27.78 4.90
C SER A 259 -6.01 27.11 3.71
N GLU A 260 -6.86 27.85 2.99
CA GLU A 260 -7.48 27.39 1.73
C GLU A 260 -6.48 27.20 0.56
N LEU A 261 -5.19 27.46 0.83
CA LEU A 261 -4.06 27.29 -0.09
C LEU A 261 -3.07 26.21 0.41
N ASP A 262 -3.41 25.55 1.52
CA ASP A 262 -2.68 24.38 1.99
C ASP A 262 -3.17 23.13 1.25
N SER A 263 -2.37 22.08 1.28
CA SER A 263 -2.75 20.77 0.76
C SER A 263 -1.81 19.69 1.28
N LEU A 264 -2.19 18.44 1.10
CA LEU A 264 -1.32 17.28 1.25
C LEU A 264 -0.96 16.78 -0.14
N GLY A 265 0.33 16.66 -0.43
CA GLY A 265 0.80 16.29 -1.77
C GLY A 265 2.00 15.37 -1.75
N LEU A 266 2.13 14.57 -2.80
CA LEU A 266 3.31 13.75 -3.05
C LEU A 266 4.48 14.62 -3.55
N THR A 267 5.66 14.39 -2.99
CA THR A 267 6.93 14.99 -3.42
C THR A 267 7.96 13.90 -3.72
N GLY A 268 8.89 14.16 -4.64
CA GLY A 268 10.00 13.26 -4.98
C GLY A 268 10.33 13.29 -6.48
N GLU A 269 11.49 12.74 -6.85
CA GLU A 269 11.99 12.79 -8.23
C GLU A 269 11.65 11.55 -9.06
N GLU A 270 11.16 10.47 -8.42
CA GLU A 270 10.93 9.19 -9.07
C GLU A 270 9.63 8.51 -8.63
N ILE A 271 8.97 7.86 -9.60
CA ILE A 271 7.70 7.15 -9.40
C ILE A 271 7.94 5.96 -8.45
N GLY A 272 7.26 5.95 -7.30
CA GLY A 272 7.43 4.94 -6.26
C GLY A 272 8.34 5.37 -5.10
N GLY A 273 9.08 6.46 -5.25
CA GLY A 273 9.83 7.12 -4.16
C GLY A 273 9.13 8.36 -3.60
N PHE A 274 7.83 8.51 -3.88
CA PHE A 274 7.07 9.68 -3.45
C PHE A 274 6.69 9.58 -1.97
N GLU A 275 6.94 10.66 -1.24
CA GLU A 275 6.51 10.83 0.15
C GLU A 275 5.41 11.88 0.25
N TRP A 276 4.45 11.65 1.13
CA TRP A 276 3.42 12.65 1.45
C TRP A 276 4.03 13.78 2.28
N THR A 277 3.75 15.01 1.89
CA THR A 277 4.15 16.20 2.63
C THR A 277 3.01 17.22 2.68
N LYS A 278 3.06 18.10 3.68
CA LYS A 278 2.15 19.24 3.76
C LYS A 278 2.69 20.41 2.95
N PHE A 279 1.88 20.92 2.03
CA PHE A 279 2.11 22.17 1.34
C PHE A 279 1.43 23.30 2.10
N ILE A 280 2.20 24.31 2.50
CA ILE A 280 1.69 25.47 3.25
C ILE A 280 1.66 26.66 2.29
N GLY A 281 0.45 27.16 1.99
CA GLY A 281 0.21 28.29 1.08
C GLY A 281 0.70 28.07 -0.35
N ARG A 282 0.86 26.81 -0.77
CA ARG A 282 1.51 26.44 -2.04
C ARG A 282 0.87 25.25 -2.75
N ALA A 283 -0.42 24.99 -2.50
CA ALA A 283 -1.17 23.98 -3.22
C ALA A 283 -1.03 24.14 -4.75
N THR A 284 -1.01 23.02 -5.47
CA THR A 284 -0.68 22.96 -6.90
C THR A 284 -1.79 22.40 -7.79
N PRO A 285 -3.10 22.65 -7.54
CA PRO A 285 -4.17 22.03 -8.31
C PRO A 285 -4.01 22.24 -9.84
N GLY A 286 -3.99 21.14 -10.58
CA GLY A 286 -3.83 21.11 -12.04
C GLY A 286 -2.39 21.34 -12.51
N ARG A 287 -1.41 21.32 -11.61
CA ARG A 287 0.02 21.49 -11.92
C ARG A 287 0.84 20.43 -11.19
N PRO A 288 2.02 20.04 -11.71
CA PRO A 288 2.94 19.19 -10.98
C PRO A 288 3.24 19.76 -9.58
N ASN A 289 3.28 18.88 -8.58
CA ASN A 289 3.69 19.29 -7.24
C ASN A 289 5.14 19.77 -7.23
N ALA A 290 5.48 20.64 -6.29
CA ALA A 290 6.86 21.11 -6.13
C ALA A 290 7.81 19.91 -5.91
N GLY A 291 8.83 19.79 -6.76
CA GLY A 291 9.80 18.71 -6.72
C GLY A 291 9.46 17.49 -7.57
N GLN A 292 8.24 17.37 -8.10
CA GLN A 292 7.88 16.29 -9.01
C GLN A 292 8.41 16.52 -10.42
N ARG A 293 8.98 15.46 -11.01
CA ARG A 293 9.37 15.42 -12.42
C ARG A 293 8.76 14.19 -13.09
N PHE A 294 8.11 14.42 -14.21
CA PHE A 294 7.58 13.36 -15.06
C PHE A 294 8.56 13.13 -16.20
N VAL A 295 9.31 12.02 -16.13
CA VAL A 295 10.22 11.60 -17.19
C VAL A 295 9.55 10.48 -17.98
N ALA A 296 9.63 10.53 -19.31
CA ALA A 296 9.16 9.43 -20.15
C ALA A 296 10.03 8.20 -19.86
N THR A 297 9.37 7.09 -19.50
CA THR A 297 10.02 5.77 -19.41
C THR A 297 10.15 5.14 -20.78
#